data_AF-A0A1V2LET9-F1
#
_entry.id   AF-A0A1V2LET9-F1
#
_cell.length_a   1.000
_cell.length_b   1.000
_cell.length_c   1.000
_cell.angle_alpha   90.00
_cell.angle_beta   90.00
_cell.angle_gamma   90.00
#
_symmetry.space_group_name_H-M   'P 1'
#
loop_
_entity.id
_entity.type
_entity.pdbx_description
1 polymer ?
#
loop_
_entity_poly.entity_id
_entity_poly.type
_entity_poly.pdbx_seq_one_letter_code
_entity_poly.pdbx_strand_id
1 'polypeptide(L)'
;SYEEDNEIKEIYDILKENLPIPKSIHNHIKHYSIEDNLLYFSVVKGGNDRRIVVSPKSTLAQEIIGNAHDARSRLTEIIGIAGIDETNDTLDVYWKDCDPCHSSSIPFSLFLEIPEDLQKTLWDNAKAIDKDNKLRDEVSKAAG
;
A
#
# COMPACT_ATOMS: atom_id res chain seq x y z
N SER A 1 8.82 -9.31 -10.93
CA SER A 1 9.36 -10.64 -11.26
C SER A 1 10.26 -11.10 -10.11
N TYR A 2 10.48 -12.41 -9.91
CA TYR A 2 11.44 -12.93 -8.92
C TYR A 2 12.91 -12.66 -9.30
N GLU A 3 13.14 -12.12 -10.50
CA GLU A 3 14.45 -11.84 -11.10
C GLU A 3 15.43 -11.01 -10.27
N GLU A 4 14.96 -10.26 -9.27
CA GLU A 4 15.83 -9.40 -8.46
C GLU A 4 16.45 -10.13 -7.26
N ASP A 5 15.91 -11.29 -6.88
CA ASP A 5 16.40 -12.10 -5.77
C ASP A 5 16.82 -13.47 -6.34
N ASN A 6 18.14 -13.67 -6.45
CA ASN A 6 18.70 -14.88 -7.04
C ASN A 6 18.27 -16.16 -6.32
N GLU A 7 18.11 -16.12 -4.99
CA GLU A 7 17.71 -17.29 -4.20
C GLU A 7 16.23 -17.62 -4.42
N ILE A 8 15.37 -16.59 -4.37
CA ILE A 8 13.93 -16.77 -4.61
C ILE A 8 13.66 -17.17 -6.07
N LYS A 9 14.41 -16.60 -7.02
CA LYS A 9 14.35 -16.98 -8.44
C LYS A 9 14.75 -18.45 -8.62
N GLU A 10 15.86 -18.89 -8.02
CA GLU A 10 16.31 -20.27 -8.10
C GLU A 10 15.25 -21.23 -7.52
N ILE A 11 14.68 -20.91 -6.35
CA ILE A 11 13.59 -21.69 -5.74
C ILE A 11 12.37 -21.75 -6.67
N TYR A 12 11.96 -20.61 -7.24
CA TYR A 12 10.82 -20.54 -8.15
C TYR A 12 11.03 -21.41 -9.39
N ASP A 13 12.18 -21.26 -10.06
CA ASP A 13 12.50 -22.01 -11.28
C ASP A 13 12.56 -23.52 -11.01
N ILE A 14 13.16 -23.93 -9.88
CA ILE A 14 13.22 -25.34 -9.49
C ILE A 14 11.83 -25.93 -9.27
N LEU A 15 10.95 -25.22 -8.54
CA LEU A 15 9.61 -25.71 -8.24
C LEU A 15 8.71 -25.69 -9.49
N LYS A 16 8.85 -24.69 -10.35
CA LYS A 16 8.06 -24.54 -11.57
C LYS A 16 8.42 -25.57 -12.64
N GLU A 17 9.72 -25.74 -12.89
CA GLU A 17 10.24 -26.63 -13.94
C GLU A 17 10.55 -28.05 -13.40
N ASN A 18 10.27 -28.30 -12.12
CA ASN A 18 10.54 -29.57 -11.43
C ASN A 18 12.01 -30.03 -11.56
N LEU A 19 12.93 -29.10 -11.35
CA LEU A 19 14.37 -29.34 -11.50
C LEU A 19 14.95 -30.10 -10.30
N PRO A 20 16.12 -30.74 -10.45
CA PRO A 20 16.84 -31.35 -9.33
C PRO A 20 17.19 -30.32 -8.25
N ILE A 21 16.84 -30.61 -7.00
CA ILE A 21 17.08 -29.71 -5.87
C ILE A 21 18.57 -29.74 -5.46
N PRO A 22 19.28 -28.60 -5.51
CA PRO A 22 20.65 -28.49 -5.00
C PRO A 22 20.73 -28.78 -3.51
N LYS A 23 21.82 -29.43 -3.07
CA LYS A 23 22.04 -29.75 -1.64
C LYS A 23 22.07 -28.50 -0.75
N SER A 24 22.54 -27.37 -1.28
CA SER A 24 22.63 -26.08 -0.57
C SER A 24 21.27 -25.59 -0.08
N ILE A 25 20.22 -25.76 -0.88
CA ILE A 25 18.87 -25.22 -0.59
C ILE A 25 17.85 -26.29 -0.21
N HIS A 26 18.27 -27.56 -0.10
CA HIS A 26 17.37 -28.70 0.13
C HIS A 26 16.49 -28.56 1.39
N ASN A 27 16.97 -27.90 2.43
CA ASN A 27 16.16 -27.63 3.62
C ASN A 27 15.26 -26.41 3.45
N HIS A 28 15.77 -25.33 2.86
CA HIS A 28 15.02 -24.10 2.64
C HIS A 28 13.81 -24.32 1.73
N ILE A 29 13.99 -25.03 0.62
CA ILE A 29 12.94 -25.25 -0.38
C ILE A 29 11.73 -26.04 0.14
N LYS A 30 11.86 -26.80 1.24
CA LYS A 30 10.77 -27.56 1.86
C LYS A 30 9.65 -26.67 2.42
N HIS A 31 9.95 -25.40 2.67
CA HIS A 31 9.01 -24.40 3.14
C HIS A 31 8.28 -23.69 2.00
N TYR A 32 8.64 -24.00 0.76
CA TYR A 32 8.08 -23.37 -0.41
C TYR A 32 7.20 -24.33 -1.21
N SER A 33 6.19 -23.77 -1.86
CA SER A 33 5.31 -24.48 -2.79
C SER A 33 4.88 -23.55 -3.92
N ILE A 34 4.63 -24.11 -5.10
CA ILE A 34 4.05 -23.37 -6.22
C ILE A 34 2.60 -23.79 -6.43
N GLU A 35 1.70 -22.81 -6.57
CA GLU A 35 0.28 -23.01 -6.87
C GLU A 35 -0.16 -21.85 -7.77
N ASP A 36 -0.86 -22.14 -8.88
CA ASP A 36 -1.28 -21.15 -9.88
C ASP A 36 -0.16 -20.19 -10.37
N ASN A 37 1.05 -20.72 -10.57
CA ASN A 37 2.27 -19.98 -10.93
C ASN A 37 2.78 -18.98 -9.87
N LEU A 38 2.25 -19.03 -8.65
CA LEU A 38 2.65 -18.18 -7.53
C LEU A 38 3.46 -19.00 -6.52
N LEU A 39 4.52 -18.40 -6.01
CA LEU A 39 5.35 -19.00 -4.96
C LEU A 39 4.73 -18.70 -3.59
N TYR A 40 4.61 -19.72 -2.76
CA TYR A 40 4.13 -19.61 -1.38
C TYR A 40 5.21 -20.07 -0.41
N PHE A 41 5.26 -19.45 0.76
CA PHE A 41 6.11 -19.80 1.88
C PHE A 41 5.28 -20.21 3.10
N SER A 42 5.69 -21.26 3.80
CA SER A 42 5.13 -21.66 5.09
C SER A 42 6.22 -22.11 6.06
N VAL A 43 6.13 -21.65 7.30
CA VAL A 43 7.00 -22.10 8.39
C VAL A 43 6.75 -23.58 8.69
N VAL A 44 5.50 -24.01 8.69
CA VAL A 44 5.12 -25.41 8.94
C VAL A 44 4.85 -26.11 7.62
N LYS A 45 5.63 -27.14 7.33
CA LYS A 45 5.42 -27.97 6.15
C LYS A 45 4.00 -28.56 6.16
N GLY A 46 3.19 -28.23 5.15
CA GLY A 46 1.80 -28.68 5.04
C GLY A 46 0.81 -27.97 5.97
N GLY A 47 1.21 -26.87 6.61
CA GLY A 47 0.29 -26.01 7.35
C GLY A 47 -0.61 -25.19 6.41
N ASN A 48 -1.78 -24.78 6.93
CA ASN A 48 -2.72 -23.94 6.19
C ASN A 48 -2.23 -22.47 6.09
N ASP A 49 -1.35 -22.04 7.00
CA ASP A 49 -0.83 -20.68 7.07
C ASP A 49 0.32 -20.49 6.07
N ARG A 50 -0.05 -20.20 4.82
CA ARG A 50 0.88 -19.93 3.72
C ARG A 50 0.88 -18.44 3.40
N ARG A 51 2.05 -17.88 3.16
CA ARG A 51 2.26 -16.50 2.71
C ARG A 51 2.64 -16.50 1.25
N ILE A 52 2.02 -15.65 0.44
CA ILE A 52 2.47 -15.46 -0.94
C ILE A 52 3.83 -14.76 -0.93
N VAL A 53 4.77 -15.29 -1.69
CA VAL A 53 6.06 -14.65 -1.93
C VAL A 53 5.86 -13.75 -3.13
N VAL A 54 5.80 -12.45 -2.87
CA VAL A 54 5.72 -11.43 -3.90
C VAL A 54 7.02 -10.64 -3.92
N SER A 55 7.59 -10.45 -5.12
CA SER A 55 8.62 -9.42 -5.27
C SER A 55 7.95 -8.06 -5.08
N PRO A 56 8.49 -7.16 -4.22
CA PRO A 56 7.94 -5.82 -4.02
C PRO A 56 7.80 -5.02 -5.32
N LYS A 57 8.64 -5.32 -6.32
CA LYS A 57 8.62 -4.67 -7.63
C LYS A 57 7.79 -5.41 -8.68
N SER A 58 7.10 -6.50 -8.31
CA SER A 58 6.19 -7.18 -9.24
C SER A 58 4.93 -6.34 -9.48
N THR A 59 4.42 -6.37 -10.71
CA THR A 59 3.14 -5.73 -11.06
C THR A 59 2.03 -6.21 -10.13
N LEU A 60 1.99 -7.51 -9.81
CA LEU A 60 1.05 -8.07 -8.83
C LEU A 60 1.16 -7.44 -7.44
N ALA A 61 2.38 -7.23 -6.90
CA ALA A 61 2.54 -6.56 -5.61
C ALA A 61 2.08 -5.11 -5.69
N GLN A 62 2.44 -4.40 -6.76
CA GLN A 62 2.02 -3.02 -6.99
C GLN A 62 0.50 -2.89 -7.20
N GLU A 63 -0.14 -3.87 -7.83
CA GLU A 63 -1.59 -3.95 -7.98
C GLU A 63 -2.28 -4.30 -6.66
N ILE A 64 -1.75 -5.23 -5.87
CA ILE A 64 -2.32 -5.54 -4.54
C ILE A 64 -2.20 -4.32 -3.62
N ILE A 65 -1.03 -3.68 -3.59
CA ILE A 65 -0.82 -2.44 -2.83
C ILE A 65 -1.72 -1.33 -3.37
N GLY A 66 -1.74 -1.14 -4.69
CA GLY A 66 -2.55 -0.13 -5.36
C GLY A 66 -4.06 -0.33 -5.17
N ASN A 67 -4.55 -1.56 -5.16
CA ASN A 67 -5.96 -1.88 -4.89
C ASN A 67 -6.28 -1.73 -3.39
N ALA A 68 -5.37 -2.15 -2.50
CA ALA A 68 -5.52 -1.90 -1.07
C ALA A 68 -5.39 -0.41 -0.72
N HIS A 69 -4.75 0.37 -1.58
CA HIS A 69 -4.58 1.82 -1.46
C HIS A 69 -5.34 2.53 -2.59
N ASP A 70 -6.41 1.93 -3.13
CA ASP A 70 -7.26 2.64 -4.08
C ASP A 70 -7.94 3.76 -3.31
N ALA A 71 -7.33 4.94 -3.41
CA ALA A 71 -7.64 6.10 -2.60
C ALA A 71 -9.14 6.41 -2.67
N ARG A 72 -9.75 6.15 -3.83
CA ARG A 72 -11.18 6.35 -4.07
C ARG A 72 -12.05 5.41 -3.23
N SER A 73 -11.71 4.13 -3.16
CA SER A 73 -12.43 3.13 -2.36
C SER A 73 -12.25 3.34 -0.85
N ARG A 74 -11.22 4.07 -0.43
CA ARG A 74 -10.86 4.30 0.97
C ARG A 74 -11.07 5.73 1.45
N LEU A 75 -11.71 6.59 0.67
CA LEU A 75 -11.88 8.01 0.99
C LEU A 75 -12.46 8.28 2.38
N THR A 76 -13.36 7.42 2.85
CA THR A 76 -13.95 7.52 4.20
C THR A 76 -13.01 7.12 5.33
N GLU A 77 -11.84 6.56 5.01
CA GLU A 77 -10.79 6.17 5.96
C GLU A 77 -9.71 7.24 6.14
N ILE A 78 -9.81 8.38 5.46
CA ILE A 78 -8.92 9.51 5.72
C ILE A 78 -9.20 10.03 7.14
N ILE A 79 -8.15 10.13 7.96
CA ILE A 79 -8.23 10.56 9.35
C ILE A 79 -7.59 11.93 9.60
N GLY A 80 -6.82 12.44 8.64
CA GLY A 80 -6.21 13.77 8.77
C GLY A 80 -5.59 14.28 7.47
N ILE A 81 -5.42 15.60 7.40
CA ILE A 81 -4.69 16.29 6.34
C ILE A 81 -3.33 16.69 6.93
N ALA A 82 -2.26 16.23 6.29
CA ALA A 82 -0.87 16.48 6.67
C ALA A 82 -0.31 17.75 6.01
N GLY A 83 -0.78 18.08 4.81
CA GLY A 83 -0.29 19.22 4.04
C GLY A 83 -1.14 19.51 2.81
N ILE A 84 -0.99 20.72 2.29
CA ILE A 84 -1.55 21.15 1.00
C ILE A 84 -0.38 21.47 0.07
N ASP A 85 -0.43 20.94 -1.14
CA ASP A 85 0.42 21.37 -2.25
C ASP A 85 -0.44 22.10 -3.28
N GLU A 86 -0.45 23.44 -3.19
CA GLU A 86 -1.16 24.33 -4.11
C GLU A 86 -0.60 24.28 -5.54
N THR A 87 0.67 23.89 -5.72
CA THR A 87 1.29 23.85 -7.05
C THR A 87 0.75 22.68 -7.86
N ASN A 88 0.54 21.55 -7.20
CA ASN A 88 0.08 20.32 -7.83
C ASN A 88 -1.41 20.02 -7.59
N ASP A 89 -2.13 20.89 -6.87
CA ASP A 89 -3.54 20.71 -6.48
C ASP A 89 -3.78 19.37 -5.76
N THR A 90 -2.92 19.08 -4.78
CA THR A 90 -2.98 17.83 -4.00
C THR A 90 -2.99 18.08 -2.50
N LEU A 91 -3.55 17.10 -1.77
CA LEU A 91 -3.56 17.04 -0.32
C LEU A 91 -2.76 15.82 0.14
N ASP A 92 -1.81 16.02 1.04
CA ASP A 92 -1.20 14.92 1.76
C ASP A 92 -2.14 14.49 2.88
N VAL A 93 -2.53 13.22 2.89
CA VAL A 93 -3.50 12.67 3.84
C VAL A 93 -2.95 11.50 4.64
N TYR A 94 -3.45 11.37 5.87
CA TYR A 94 -3.25 10.20 6.72
C TYR A 94 -4.45 9.27 6.62
N TRP A 95 -4.17 7.97 6.56
CA TRP A 95 -5.19 6.93 6.48
C TRP A 95 -5.34 6.19 7.80
N LYS A 96 -6.56 5.74 8.06
CA LYS A 96 -6.84 4.81 9.15
C LYS A 96 -5.99 3.55 9.02
N ASP A 97 -5.50 3.06 10.15
CA ASP A 97 -4.70 1.83 10.27
C ASP A 97 -3.35 1.85 9.52
N CYS A 98 -2.92 3.02 9.01
CA CYS A 98 -1.57 3.25 8.49
C CYS A 98 -0.63 3.82 9.56
N ASP A 99 0.68 3.63 9.36
CA ASP A 99 1.70 4.26 10.20
C ASP A 99 1.54 5.80 10.15
N PRO A 100 1.44 6.50 11.30
CA PRO A 100 1.27 7.95 11.35
C PRO A 100 2.42 8.74 10.68
N CYS A 101 3.58 8.13 10.47
CA CYS A 101 4.69 8.72 9.73
C CYS A 101 4.53 8.64 8.21
N HIS A 102 3.53 7.93 7.70
CA HIS A 102 3.26 7.79 6.27
C HIS A 102 1.99 8.53 5.86
N SER A 103 2.17 9.66 5.19
CA SER A 103 1.14 10.30 4.38
C SER A 103 1.23 9.86 2.93
N SER A 104 0.15 10.05 2.18
CA SER A 104 0.17 9.98 0.73
C SER A 104 -0.61 11.14 0.12
N SER A 105 -0.20 11.61 -1.04
CA SER A 105 -0.89 12.69 -1.75
C SER A 105 -2.10 12.17 -2.54
N ILE A 106 -3.23 12.87 -2.43
CA ILE A 106 -4.41 12.67 -3.28
C ILE A 106 -4.74 13.97 -4.02
N PRO A 107 -5.32 13.91 -5.23
CA PRO A 107 -5.83 15.11 -5.89
C PRO A 107 -6.93 15.77 -5.05
N PHE A 108 -6.97 17.11 -5.03
CA PHE A 108 -8.04 17.84 -4.34
C PHE A 108 -9.43 17.47 -4.88
N SER A 109 -9.55 17.26 -6.19
CA SER A 109 -10.78 16.77 -6.84
C SER A 109 -11.28 15.44 -6.27
N LEU A 110 -10.37 14.54 -5.87
CA LEU A 110 -10.72 13.27 -5.25
C LEU A 110 -11.16 13.45 -3.80
N PHE A 111 -10.57 14.40 -3.07
CA PHE A 111 -11.00 14.75 -1.71
C PHE A 111 -12.44 15.26 -1.68
N LEU A 112 -12.87 16.01 -2.71
CA LEU A 112 -14.24 16.50 -2.83
C LEU A 112 -15.29 15.37 -2.98
N GLU A 113 -14.89 14.14 -3.28
CA GLU A 113 -15.78 12.98 -3.34
C GLU A 113 -16.08 12.37 -1.95
N ILE A 114 -15.35 12.77 -0.89
CA ILE A 114 -15.59 12.36 0.49
C ILE A 114 -16.95 12.92 0.98
N PRO A 115 -17.67 12.28 1.91
CA PRO A 115 -18.82 12.91 2.57
C PRO A 115 -18.49 14.29 3.17
N GLU A 116 -19.35 15.29 2.94
CA GLU A 116 -19.12 16.69 3.33
C GLU A 116 -18.86 16.88 4.84
N ASP A 117 -19.52 16.08 5.67
CA ASP A 117 -19.36 16.10 7.13
C ASP A 117 -17.96 15.65 7.56
N LEU A 118 -17.44 14.62 6.90
CA LEU A 118 -16.07 14.14 7.09
C LEU A 118 -15.06 15.16 6.53
N GLN A 119 -15.30 15.71 5.33
CA GLN A 119 -14.45 16.78 4.78
C GLN A 119 -14.31 17.94 5.77
N LYS A 120 -15.42 18.42 6.31
CA LYS A 120 -15.46 19.51 7.28
C LYS A 120 -14.67 19.16 8.54
N THR A 121 -14.87 17.96 9.07
CA THR A 121 -14.15 17.48 10.26
C THR A 121 -12.65 17.45 10.03
N LEU A 122 -12.21 16.94 8.87
CA LEU A 122 -10.80 16.89 8.49
C LEU A 122 -10.19 18.29 8.36
N TRP A 123 -10.90 19.22 7.74
CA TRP A 123 -10.49 20.62 7.63
C TRP A 123 -10.40 21.33 8.97
N ASP A 124 -11.38 21.14 9.86
CA ASP A 124 -11.40 21.76 11.18
C ASP A 124 -10.25 21.22 12.05
N ASN A 125 -9.97 19.92 11.99
CA ASN A 125 -8.82 19.31 12.65
C ASN A 125 -7.50 19.84 12.11
N ALA A 126 -7.36 19.94 10.79
CA ALA A 126 -6.14 20.44 10.16
C ALA A 126 -5.89 21.90 10.54
N LYS A 127 -6.93 22.76 10.54
CA LYS A 127 -6.84 24.16 11.00
C LYS A 127 -6.43 24.30 12.46
N ALA A 128 -6.91 23.41 13.33
CA ALA A 128 -6.55 23.45 14.75
C ALA A 128 -5.05 23.18 14.98
N ILE A 129 -4.40 22.52 14.02
CA ILE A 129 -2.98 22.14 14.08
C ILE A 129 -2.11 23.12 13.26
N ASP A 130 -2.68 23.75 12.23
CA ASP A 130 -1.99 24.73 11.38
C ASP A 130 -1.67 26.03 12.14
N LYS A 131 -0.39 26.17 12.49
CA LYS A 131 0.13 27.35 13.20
C LYS A 131 0.28 28.58 12.31
N ASP A 132 0.24 28.40 10.98
CA ASP A 132 0.55 29.44 9.99
C ASP A 132 -0.69 29.97 9.22
N ASN A 133 -1.90 29.53 9.58
CA ASN A 133 -3.21 29.93 9.00
C ASN A 133 -3.40 29.66 7.49
N LYS A 134 -2.50 28.93 6.82
CA LYS A 134 -2.59 28.64 5.38
C LYS A 134 -3.85 27.86 5.00
N LEU A 135 -4.32 26.98 5.89
CA LEU A 135 -5.51 26.15 5.63
C LEU A 135 -6.83 26.93 5.72
N ARG A 136 -6.83 28.14 6.30
CA ARG A 136 -8.04 28.96 6.49
C ARG A 136 -8.55 29.56 5.19
N ASP A 137 -7.64 29.96 4.30
CA ASP A 137 -7.97 30.64 3.05
C ASP A 137 -8.53 29.64 2.02
N GLU A 138 -8.01 28.42 1.96
CA GLU A 138 -8.48 27.37 1.04
C GLU A 138 -9.89 26.86 1.36
N VAL A 139 -10.23 26.66 2.63
CA VAL A 139 -11.61 26.27 3.00
C VAL A 139 -12.62 27.37 2.68
N SER A 140 -12.21 28.63 2.79
CA SER A 140 -13.08 29.75 2.44
C SER A 140 -13.38 29.79 0.94
N LYS A 141 -12.47 29.28 0.09
CA LYS A 141 -12.70 29.10 -1.35
C LYS A 141 -13.59 27.88 -1.64
N ALA A 142 -13.43 26.78 -0.90
CA ALA A 142 -14.19 25.55 -1.10
C ALA A 142 -15.66 25.63 -0.61
N ALA A 143 -15.96 26.51 0.35
CA ALA A 143 -17.30 26.71 0.90
C ALA A 143 -18.13 27.80 0.18
N GLY A 144 -17.60 28.36 -0.93
CA GLY A 144 -18.20 29.46 -1.69
C GLY A 144 -18.92 29.01 -2.96
#